data_AF-A0A9D1DCE8-F1
#
_entry.id   AF-A0A9D1DCE8-F1
#
_cell.length_a   1.000
_cell.length_b   1.000
_cell.length_c   1.000
_cell.angle_alpha   90.00
_cell.angle_beta   90.00
_cell.angle_gamma   90.00
#
_symmetry.space_group_name_H-M   'P 1'
#
loop_
_entity.id
_entity.type
_entity.pdbx_description
1 polymer ?
#
loop_
_entity_poly.entity_id
_entity_poly.type
_entity_poly.pdbx_seq_one_letter_code
_entity_poly.pdbx_strand_id
1 'polypeptide(L)'
;MFQYEKKLQYPVKIKTPNPALAKIIVSQLGGPHGEMGASTRYLNQRYSMRDGVVKGALTDIGVEELSHMEMVSAVLYQLTRNLTPKQIRDSGFDAYFVDHTTGIYPQAASGTPFSAETLSVSGDPIADLNEDLAAEQKARLTYDNILRLTDDPDVRDVIKFLREREIVHYQRFGECLNRVQGQLNQKNIYAFNPNFD
;
A
#
# COMPACT_ATOMS: atom_id res chain seq x y z
N MET A 1 -16.15 -8.42 10.49
CA MET A 1 -16.35 -7.25 11.37
C MET A 1 -14.98 -6.65 11.62
N PHE A 2 -14.82 -5.33 11.57
CA PHE A 2 -13.57 -4.65 11.93
C PHE A 2 -13.72 -4.04 13.33
N GLN A 3 -12.62 -3.95 14.05
CA GLN A 3 -12.51 -3.15 15.27
C GLN A 3 -11.40 -2.11 15.04
N TYR A 4 -11.60 -0.91 15.55
CA TYR A 4 -10.63 0.18 15.44
C TYR A 4 -10.06 0.49 16.82
N GLU A 5 -8.74 0.48 16.92
CA GLU A 5 -8.00 0.99 18.07
C GLU A 5 -7.41 2.34 17.70
N LYS A 6 -7.57 3.37 18.55
CA LYS A 6 -7.06 4.72 18.30
C LYS A 6 -5.54 4.81 18.52
N LYS A 7 -4.79 4.03 17.74
CA LYS A 7 -3.35 3.86 17.82
C LYS A 7 -2.81 3.48 16.45
N LEU A 8 -1.84 4.24 15.96
CA LEU A 8 -1.09 3.88 14.75
C LEU A 8 -0.25 2.63 15.01
N GLN A 9 -0.18 1.74 14.02
CA GLN A 9 0.63 0.51 14.11
C GLN A 9 2.09 0.81 14.44
N TYR A 10 2.65 1.87 13.84
CA TYR A 10 3.97 2.41 14.15
C TYR A 10 3.89 3.93 14.38
N PRO A 11 4.66 4.51 15.32
CA PRO A 11 4.56 5.93 15.63
C PRO A 11 4.92 6.84 14.45
N VAL A 12 4.04 7.79 14.12
CA VAL A 12 4.32 8.86 13.16
C VAL A 12 4.45 10.19 13.90
N LYS A 13 5.66 10.73 14.01
CA LYS A 13 5.99 11.93 14.80
C LYS A 13 6.87 12.91 14.01
N ILE A 14 6.38 13.37 12.87
CA ILE A 14 7.08 14.32 12.00
C ILE A 14 7.02 15.70 12.64
N LYS A 15 8.18 16.35 12.85
CA LYS A 15 8.26 17.68 13.48
C LYS A 15 8.09 18.81 12.47
N THR A 16 8.73 18.69 11.31
CA THR A 16 8.84 19.77 10.32
C THR A 16 7.88 19.54 9.16
N PRO A 17 6.91 20.45 8.91
CA PRO A 17 6.09 20.38 7.70
C PRO A 17 6.96 20.49 6.44
N ASN A 18 6.67 19.64 5.45
CA ASN A 18 7.35 19.64 4.15
C ASN A 18 6.34 19.25 3.06
N PRO A 19 5.60 20.23 2.50
CA PRO A 19 4.57 19.97 1.49
C PRO A 19 5.13 19.43 0.18
N ALA A 20 6.37 19.75 -0.18
CA ALA A 20 7.01 19.18 -1.37
C ALA A 20 7.21 17.65 -1.22
N LEU A 21 7.59 17.20 -0.02
CA LEU A 21 7.70 15.78 0.31
C LEU A 21 6.33 15.09 0.36
N ALA A 22 5.29 15.78 0.85
CA ALA A 22 3.92 15.25 0.84
C ALA A 22 3.44 14.94 -0.59
N LYS A 23 3.76 15.79 -1.58
CA LYS A 23 3.39 15.57 -2.99
C LYS A 23 3.91 14.27 -3.57
N ILE A 24 5.08 13.80 -3.11
CA ILE A 24 5.67 12.56 -3.61
C ILE A 24 5.22 11.35 -2.80
N ILE A 25 5.07 11.50 -1.47
CA ILE A 25 4.61 10.41 -0.58
C ILE A 25 3.14 10.04 -0.85
N VAL A 26 2.32 10.95 -1.38
CA VAL A 26 0.90 10.66 -1.67
C VAL A 26 0.71 9.46 -2.61
N SER A 27 1.70 9.15 -3.47
CA SER A 27 1.72 7.93 -4.28
C SER A 27 1.63 6.64 -3.46
N GLN A 28 2.11 6.61 -2.22
CA GLN A 28 1.97 5.45 -1.35
C GLN A 28 0.61 5.38 -0.66
N LEU A 29 -0.18 6.45 -0.69
CA LEU A 29 -1.58 6.35 -0.31
C LEU A 29 -2.43 5.86 -1.50
N GLY A 30 -2.45 6.62 -2.60
CA GLY A 30 -3.42 6.45 -3.68
C GLY A 30 -2.82 6.20 -5.06
N GLY A 31 -1.50 5.99 -5.16
CA GLY A 31 -0.88 5.53 -6.40
C GLY A 31 -1.20 4.06 -6.69
N PRO A 32 -0.89 3.56 -7.90
CA PRO A 32 -1.20 2.19 -8.33
C PRO A 32 -0.49 1.09 -7.52
N HIS A 33 0.50 1.47 -6.71
CA HIS A 33 1.30 0.58 -5.86
C HIS A 33 1.33 1.11 -4.41
N GLY A 34 0.27 1.81 -3.99
CA GLY A 34 0.12 2.29 -2.61
C GLY A 34 -0.81 1.42 -1.78
N GLU A 35 -0.92 1.76 -0.50
CA GLU A 35 -1.56 0.93 0.53
C GLU A 35 -3.07 0.79 0.31
N MET A 36 -3.70 1.79 -0.31
CA MET A 36 -5.11 1.69 -0.70
C MET A 36 -5.32 0.60 -1.76
N GLY A 37 -4.37 0.44 -2.67
CA GLY A 37 -4.40 -0.63 -3.66
C GLY A 37 -4.14 -2.00 -3.04
N ALA A 38 -3.11 -2.09 -2.20
CA ALA A 38 -2.75 -3.31 -1.46
C ALA A 38 -3.92 -3.82 -0.60
N SER A 39 -4.41 -3.01 0.33
CA SER A 39 -5.55 -3.35 1.19
C SER A 39 -6.78 -3.79 0.40
N THR A 40 -7.19 -2.99 -0.61
CA THR A 40 -8.38 -3.28 -1.39
C THR A 40 -8.22 -4.58 -2.18
N ARG A 41 -7.05 -4.82 -2.78
CA ARG A 41 -6.76 -6.04 -3.54
C ARG A 41 -6.89 -7.29 -2.66
N TYR A 42 -6.12 -7.35 -1.57
CA TYR A 42 -6.01 -8.56 -0.74
C TYR A 42 -7.33 -8.90 -0.04
N LEU A 43 -8.04 -7.86 0.45
CA LEU A 43 -9.34 -8.03 1.10
C LEU A 43 -10.45 -8.49 0.13
N ASN A 44 -10.30 -8.27 -1.17
CA ASN A 44 -11.25 -8.76 -2.18
C ASN A 44 -10.88 -10.16 -2.69
N GLN A 45 -9.60 -10.46 -2.94
CA GLN A 45 -9.15 -11.79 -3.37
C GLN A 45 -9.49 -12.90 -2.35
N ARG A 46 -9.56 -12.58 -1.06
CA ARG A 46 -9.88 -13.59 -0.03
C ARG A 46 -11.22 -14.29 -0.24
N TYR A 47 -12.18 -13.67 -0.93
CA TYR A 47 -13.53 -14.23 -1.07
C TYR A 47 -13.60 -15.39 -2.08
N SER A 48 -12.75 -15.38 -3.10
CA SER A 48 -12.59 -16.48 -4.07
C SER A 48 -11.60 -17.54 -3.60
N MET A 49 -10.69 -17.21 -2.68
CA MET A 49 -9.66 -18.13 -2.19
C MET A 49 -10.25 -19.33 -1.43
N ARG A 50 -10.08 -20.57 -1.91
CA ARG A 50 -10.60 -21.77 -1.24
C ARG A 50 -9.68 -22.31 -0.14
N ASP A 51 -8.35 -22.20 -0.29
CA ASP A 51 -7.41 -22.63 0.76
C ASP A 51 -7.55 -21.71 2.00
N GLY A 52 -7.93 -22.30 3.14
CA GLY A 52 -8.21 -21.56 4.36
C GLY A 52 -7.00 -20.84 4.97
N VAL A 53 -5.79 -21.36 4.77
CA VAL A 53 -4.55 -20.72 5.25
C VAL A 53 -4.24 -19.50 4.41
N VAL A 54 -4.34 -19.62 3.08
CA VAL A 54 -4.10 -18.50 2.16
C VAL A 54 -5.17 -17.41 2.32
N LYS A 55 -6.43 -17.79 2.48
CA LYS A 55 -7.52 -16.86 2.82
C LYS A 55 -7.25 -16.10 4.13
N GLY A 56 -6.70 -16.80 5.12
CA GLY A 56 -6.24 -16.19 6.38
C GLY A 56 -5.15 -15.16 6.13
N ALA A 57 -4.09 -15.53 5.41
CA ALA A 57 -2.99 -14.62 5.07
C ALA A 57 -3.45 -13.36 4.30
N LEU A 58 -4.29 -13.51 3.28
CA LEU A 58 -4.90 -12.39 2.55
C LEU A 58 -5.71 -11.47 3.46
N THR A 59 -6.39 -12.04 4.46
CA THR A 59 -7.15 -11.26 5.45
C THR A 59 -6.21 -10.53 6.38
N ASP A 60 -5.25 -11.22 6.98
CA ASP A 60 -4.34 -10.66 7.98
C ASP A 60 -3.49 -9.53 7.37
N ILE A 61 -2.89 -9.78 6.20
CA ILE A 61 -2.10 -8.78 5.47
C ILE A 61 -2.99 -7.65 4.99
N GLY A 62 -4.13 -7.94 4.35
CA GLY A 62 -5.04 -6.90 3.88
C GLY A 62 -5.60 -6.00 4.98
N VAL A 63 -5.76 -6.49 6.22
CA VAL A 63 -6.12 -5.66 7.39
C VAL A 63 -4.93 -4.85 7.89
N GLU A 64 -3.73 -5.42 7.86
CA GLU A 64 -2.50 -4.67 8.16
C GLU A 64 -2.33 -3.48 7.19
N GLU A 65 -2.59 -3.66 5.91
CA GLU A 65 -2.54 -2.60 4.90
C GLU A 65 -3.47 -1.41 5.19
N LEU A 66 -4.64 -1.66 5.82
CA LEU A 66 -5.51 -0.57 6.27
C LEU A 66 -4.84 0.29 7.35
N SER A 67 -3.97 -0.31 8.16
CA SER A 67 -3.16 0.42 9.15
C SER A 67 -2.03 1.20 8.47
N HIS A 68 -1.47 0.66 7.39
CA HIS A 68 -0.46 1.37 6.59
C HIS A 68 -1.05 2.59 5.89
N MET A 69 -2.27 2.48 5.34
CA MET A 69 -3.03 3.63 4.83
C MET A 69 -3.19 4.72 5.88
N GLU A 70 -3.53 4.36 7.12
CA GLU A 70 -3.66 5.31 8.23
C GLU A 70 -2.31 5.98 8.55
N MET A 71 -1.23 5.21 8.57
CA MET A 71 0.12 5.72 8.79
C MET A 71 0.57 6.69 7.69
N VAL A 72 0.41 6.34 6.42
CA VAL A 72 0.74 7.23 5.29
C VAL A 72 -0.12 8.49 5.33
N SER A 73 -1.41 8.35 5.65
CA SER A 73 -2.31 9.51 5.84
C SER A 73 -1.84 10.42 6.99
N ALA A 74 -1.37 9.84 8.10
CA ALA A 74 -0.78 10.59 9.20
C ALA A 74 0.52 11.29 8.80
N VAL A 75 1.36 10.67 7.97
CA VAL A 75 2.57 11.29 7.40
C VAL A 75 2.18 12.51 6.56
N LEU A 76 1.24 12.34 5.62
CA LEU A 76 0.77 13.42 4.75
C LEU A 76 0.19 14.58 5.55
N TYR A 77 -0.70 14.29 6.51
CA TYR A 77 -1.29 15.29 7.41
C TYR A 77 -0.22 16.09 8.15
N GLN A 78 0.79 15.41 8.71
CA GLN A 78 1.83 16.08 9.48
C GLN A 78 2.79 16.90 8.61
N LEU A 79 3.01 16.50 7.35
CA LEU A 79 3.82 17.23 6.39
C LEU A 79 3.11 18.47 5.84
N THR A 80 1.77 18.51 5.86
CA THR A 80 0.97 19.61 5.29
C THR A 80 0.24 20.47 6.33
N ARG A 81 0.46 20.23 7.63
CA ARG A 81 -0.15 21.06 8.68
C ARG A 81 0.46 22.47 8.75
N ASN A 82 -0.36 23.45 9.11
CA ASN A 82 0.05 24.83 9.43
C ASN A 82 0.87 25.53 8.34
N LEU A 83 0.61 25.23 7.06
CA LEU A 83 1.31 25.88 5.95
C LEU A 83 0.84 27.32 5.77
N THR A 84 1.81 28.21 5.52
CA THR A 84 1.53 29.57 5.05
C THR A 84 1.29 29.61 3.54
N PRO A 85 0.57 30.62 3.02
CA PRO A 85 0.43 30.80 1.57
C PRO A 85 1.75 30.87 0.80
N LYS A 86 2.83 31.37 1.43
CA LYS A 86 4.17 31.40 0.84
C LYS A 86 4.74 29.98 0.71
N GLN A 87 4.67 29.17 1.77
CA GLN A 87 5.13 27.77 1.72
C GLN A 87 4.37 26.93 0.70
N ILE A 88 3.06 27.15 0.56
CA ILE A 88 2.24 26.45 -0.45
C ILE A 88 2.76 26.74 -1.86
N ARG A 89 2.98 28.01 -2.20
CA ARG A 89 3.50 28.41 -3.52
C ARG A 89 4.93 27.93 -3.76
N ASP A 90 5.83 28.18 -2.80
CA ASP A 90 7.27 27.91 -2.99
C ASP A 90 7.58 26.40 -3.09
N SER A 91 6.72 25.54 -2.53
CA SER A 91 6.87 24.08 -2.60
C SER A 91 6.19 23.44 -3.83
N GLY A 92 5.46 24.23 -4.62
CA GLY A 92 4.61 23.72 -5.71
C GLY A 92 3.44 22.86 -5.23
N PHE A 93 3.00 23.00 -3.98
CA PHE A 93 1.81 22.32 -3.43
C PHE A 93 0.51 23.07 -3.75
N ASP A 94 0.62 24.19 -4.45
CA ASP A 94 -0.48 25.07 -4.86
C ASP A 94 -1.57 24.36 -5.66
N ALA A 95 -1.23 23.54 -6.66
CA ALA A 95 -2.23 22.79 -7.43
C ALA A 95 -3.06 21.85 -6.54
N TYR A 96 -2.38 21.04 -5.70
CA TYR A 96 -3.05 20.17 -4.72
C TYR A 96 -3.90 20.98 -3.74
N PHE A 97 -3.39 22.14 -3.29
CA PHE A 97 -4.08 22.99 -2.34
C PHE A 97 -5.36 23.61 -2.92
N VAL A 98 -5.36 23.98 -4.18
CA VAL A 98 -6.57 24.51 -4.83
C VAL A 98 -7.67 23.45 -4.87
N ASP A 99 -7.32 22.20 -5.18
CA ASP A 99 -8.31 21.13 -5.31
C ASP A 99 -8.73 20.52 -3.96
N HIS A 100 -7.80 20.44 -3.00
CA HIS A 100 -7.97 19.64 -1.78
C HIS A 100 -7.58 20.37 -0.49
N THR A 101 -7.10 21.61 -0.58
CA THR A 101 -6.53 22.37 0.54
C THR A 101 -5.40 21.59 1.22
N THR A 102 -5.65 20.96 2.36
CA THR A 102 -4.72 20.05 3.07
C THR A 102 -5.40 18.73 3.41
N GLY A 103 -6.59 18.49 2.87
CA GLY A 103 -7.30 17.22 2.99
C GLY A 103 -6.50 16.10 2.33
N ILE A 104 -6.63 14.89 2.87
CA ILE A 104 -5.89 13.72 2.40
C ILE A 104 -6.69 13.06 1.27
N TYR A 105 -6.39 13.45 0.04
CA TYR A 105 -6.99 12.89 -1.18
C TYR A 105 -6.11 11.75 -1.74
N PRO A 106 -6.64 10.53 -1.91
CA PRO A 106 -5.90 9.40 -2.47
C PRO A 106 -5.64 9.56 -3.97
N GLN A 107 -4.40 9.88 -4.33
CA GLN A 107 -3.93 9.97 -5.71
C GLN A 107 -2.46 9.61 -5.83
N ALA A 108 -2.01 9.34 -7.05
CA ALA A 108 -0.59 9.29 -7.38
C ALA A 108 0.05 10.69 -7.30
N ALA A 109 1.37 10.74 -7.15
CA ALA A 109 2.15 11.99 -7.22
C ALA A 109 2.02 12.70 -8.58
N SER A 110 1.63 11.98 -9.65
CA SER A 110 1.27 12.53 -10.95
C SER A 110 -0.09 13.26 -10.97
N GLY A 111 -0.87 13.18 -9.90
CA GLY A 111 -2.23 13.71 -9.81
C GLY A 111 -3.32 12.76 -10.27
N THR A 112 -2.99 11.53 -10.69
CA THR A 112 -3.98 10.53 -11.10
C THR A 112 -4.72 10.01 -9.86
N PRO A 113 -6.06 10.16 -9.76
CA PRO A 113 -6.81 9.62 -8.64
C PRO A 113 -6.71 8.10 -8.52
N PHE A 114 -6.84 7.58 -7.30
CA PHE A 114 -6.98 6.14 -7.11
C PHE A 114 -8.20 5.61 -7.87
N SER A 115 -8.03 4.48 -8.56
CA SER A 115 -9.07 3.82 -9.35
C SER A 115 -8.99 2.31 -9.16
N ALA A 116 -10.14 1.65 -9.12
CA ALA A 116 -10.24 0.19 -9.12
C ALA A 116 -9.60 -0.44 -10.38
N GLU A 117 -9.41 0.34 -11.45
CA GLU A 117 -8.69 -0.07 -12.66
C GLU A 117 -7.21 -0.43 -12.40
N THR A 118 -6.64 0.03 -11.29
CA THR A 118 -5.26 -0.29 -10.88
C THR A 118 -5.14 -1.59 -10.09
N LEU A 119 -6.27 -2.25 -9.81
CA LEU A 119 -6.34 -3.49 -9.04
C LEU A 119 -6.44 -4.70 -9.95
N SER A 120 -5.90 -5.83 -9.51
CA SER A 120 -6.08 -7.13 -10.17
C SER A 120 -6.60 -8.14 -9.16
N VAL A 121 -7.82 -8.62 -9.42
CA VAL A 121 -8.55 -9.61 -8.63
C VAL A 121 -9.23 -10.53 -9.63
N SER A 122 -8.71 -11.74 -9.80
CA SER A 122 -9.08 -12.66 -10.89
C SER A 122 -9.87 -13.87 -10.41
N GLY A 123 -9.74 -14.24 -9.13
CA GLY A 123 -10.34 -15.46 -8.60
C GLY A 123 -9.52 -16.72 -8.87
N ASP A 124 -8.48 -16.65 -9.69
CA ASP A 124 -7.47 -17.69 -9.82
C ASP A 124 -6.37 -17.48 -8.76
N PRO A 125 -6.11 -18.45 -7.87
CA PRO A 125 -5.19 -18.25 -6.76
C PRO A 125 -3.73 -18.14 -7.20
N ILE A 126 -3.34 -18.74 -8.33
CA ILE A 126 -1.98 -18.62 -8.83
C ILE A 126 -1.81 -17.21 -9.43
N ALA A 127 -2.77 -16.75 -10.23
CA ALA A 127 -2.71 -15.41 -10.81
C ALA A 127 -2.75 -14.31 -9.73
N ASP A 128 -3.66 -14.42 -8.76
CA ASP A 128 -3.82 -13.44 -7.68
C ASP A 128 -2.56 -13.37 -6.81
N LEU A 129 -2.01 -14.50 -6.36
CA LEU A 129 -0.78 -14.50 -5.52
C LEU A 129 0.47 -14.01 -6.27
N ASN A 130 0.53 -14.19 -7.60
CA ASN A 130 1.62 -13.60 -8.40
C ASN A 130 1.46 -12.07 -8.53
N GLU A 131 0.24 -11.56 -8.67
CA GLU A 131 0.01 -10.12 -8.59
C GLU A 131 0.42 -9.58 -7.21
N ASP A 132 0.06 -10.27 -6.13
CA ASP A 132 0.37 -9.82 -4.78
C ASP A 132 1.89 -9.73 -4.56
N LEU A 133 2.64 -10.75 -4.97
CA LEU A 133 4.10 -10.72 -4.99
C LEU A 133 4.66 -9.53 -5.80
N ALA A 134 4.08 -9.25 -6.97
CA ALA A 134 4.50 -8.12 -7.79
C ALA A 134 4.13 -6.77 -7.14
N ALA A 135 2.96 -6.66 -6.53
CA ALA A 135 2.47 -5.47 -5.85
C ALA A 135 3.42 -5.06 -4.72
N GLU A 136 3.75 -5.98 -3.82
CA GLU A 136 4.69 -5.75 -2.71
C GLU A 136 6.08 -5.30 -3.21
N GLN A 137 6.58 -5.89 -4.31
CA GLN A 137 7.87 -5.45 -4.87
C GLN A 137 7.82 -4.04 -5.46
N LYS A 138 6.71 -3.66 -6.09
CA LYS A 138 6.50 -2.32 -6.67
C LYS A 138 6.31 -1.27 -5.57
N ALA A 139 5.60 -1.60 -4.50
CA ALA A 139 5.43 -0.74 -3.33
C ALA A 139 6.76 -0.56 -2.57
N ARG A 140 7.46 -1.64 -2.23
CA ARG A 140 8.85 -1.61 -1.69
C ARG A 140 9.79 -0.73 -2.52
N LEU A 141 9.75 -0.83 -3.85
CA LEU A 141 10.55 0.01 -4.75
C LEU A 141 10.19 1.49 -4.63
N THR A 142 8.90 1.81 -4.52
CA THR A 142 8.42 3.19 -4.34
C THR A 142 8.92 3.77 -3.02
N TYR A 143 8.86 3.03 -1.92
CA TYR A 143 9.46 3.44 -0.65
C TYR A 143 10.98 3.66 -0.73
N ASP A 144 11.69 2.76 -1.40
CA ASP A 144 13.11 2.91 -1.72
C ASP A 144 13.41 4.23 -2.44
N ASN A 145 12.56 4.62 -3.40
CA ASN A 145 12.70 5.89 -4.12
C ASN A 145 12.42 7.10 -3.23
N ILE A 146 11.41 7.05 -2.37
CA ILE A 146 11.15 8.11 -1.38
C ILE A 146 12.36 8.29 -0.46
N LEU A 147 12.98 7.20 0.01
CA LEU A 147 14.19 7.24 0.84
C LEU A 147 15.41 7.85 0.12
N ARG A 148 15.41 7.95 -1.20
CA ARG A 148 16.47 8.67 -1.95
C ARG A 148 16.22 10.17 -2.03
N LEU A 149 14.99 10.62 -1.75
CA LEU A 149 14.54 12.00 -1.95
C LEU A 149 14.38 12.80 -0.65
N THR A 150 14.59 12.19 0.51
CA THR A 150 14.48 12.88 1.80
C THR A 150 15.52 12.41 2.80
N ASP A 151 16.12 13.35 3.52
CA ASP A 151 16.99 13.11 4.67
C ASP A 151 16.28 13.35 6.02
N ASP A 152 14.99 13.71 6.01
CA ASP A 152 14.22 13.95 7.24
C ASP A 152 14.13 12.65 8.08
N PRO A 153 14.74 12.61 9.27
CA PRO A 153 14.81 11.39 10.07
C PRO A 153 13.44 10.92 10.55
N ASP A 154 12.51 11.83 10.84
CA ASP A 154 11.19 11.48 11.35
C ASP A 154 10.33 10.84 10.24
N VAL A 155 10.50 11.27 8.99
CA VAL A 155 9.85 10.65 7.83
C VAL A 155 10.51 9.32 7.47
N ARG A 156 11.85 9.29 7.41
CA ARG A 156 12.61 8.09 7.02
C ARG A 156 12.35 6.92 7.94
N ASP A 157 12.15 7.16 9.23
CA ASP A 157 11.85 6.11 10.21
C ASP A 157 10.56 5.36 9.84
N VAL A 158 9.48 6.10 9.58
CA VAL A 158 8.19 5.53 9.17
C VAL A 158 8.28 4.82 7.82
N ILE A 159 8.95 5.43 6.83
CA ILE A 159 9.10 4.85 5.50
C ILE A 159 9.93 3.57 5.54
N LYS A 160 10.96 3.48 6.41
CA LYS A 160 11.73 2.24 6.60
C LYS A 160 10.90 1.13 7.20
N PHE A 161 10.04 1.44 8.17
CA PHE A 161 9.12 0.47 8.75
C PHE A 161 8.19 -0.09 7.67
N LEU A 162 7.49 0.77 6.92
CA LEU A 162 6.57 0.34 5.84
C LEU A 162 7.30 -0.52 4.81
N ARG A 163 8.45 -0.05 4.32
CA ARG A 163 9.32 -0.80 3.40
C ARG A 163 9.75 -2.17 3.93
N GLU A 164 9.97 -2.33 5.24
CA GLU A 164 10.28 -3.63 5.82
C GLU A 164 9.06 -4.55 5.84
N ARG A 165 7.86 -4.01 6.06
CA ARG A 165 6.61 -4.78 5.99
C ARG A 165 6.37 -5.36 4.60
N GLU A 166 6.63 -4.59 3.54
CA GLU A 166 6.55 -5.06 2.16
C GLU A 166 7.40 -6.32 1.90
N ILE A 167 8.59 -6.40 2.52
CA ILE A 167 9.47 -7.57 2.38
C ILE A 167 8.85 -8.77 3.09
N VAL A 168 8.26 -8.56 4.26
CA VAL A 168 7.59 -9.61 5.02
C VAL A 168 6.36 -10.10 4.27
N HIS A 169 5.52 -9.21 3.76
CA HIS A 169 4.33 -9.55 2.99
C HIS A 169 4.68 -10.29 1.71
N TYR A 170 5.67 -9.82 0.96
CA TYR A 170 6.22 -10.54 -0.20
C TYR A 170 6.61 -11.98 0.14
N GLN A 171 7.34 -12.19 1.25
CA GLN A 171 7.73 -13.54 1.68
C GLN A 171 6.52 -14.40 2.05
N ARG A 172 5.52 -13.83 2.74
CA ARG A 172 4.29 -14.56 3.13
C ARG A 172 3.44 -14.93 1.91
N PHE A 173 3.31 -14.05 0.92
CA PHE A 173 2.65 -14.39 -0.34
C PHE A 173 3.43 -15.46 -1.12
N GLY A 174 4.76 -15.46 -1.06
CA GLY A 174 5.58 -16.50 -1.67
C GLY A 174 5.37 -17.87 -1.02
N GLU A 175 5.26 -17.92 0.31
CA GLU A 175 4.90 -19.12 1.05
C GLU A 175 3.48 -19.60 0.69
N CYS A 176 2.52 -18.68 0.54
CA CYS A 176 1.17 -18.98 0.09
C CYS A 176 1.14 -19.55 -1.34
N LEU A 177 1.89 -18.97 -2.26
CA LEU A 177 1.98 -19.43 -3.65
C LEU A 177 2.54 -20.85 -3.71
N ASN A 178 3.65 -21.10 -3.00
CA ASN A 178 4.25 -22.43 -2.90
C ASN A 178 3.26 -23.45 -2.32
N ARG A 179 2.46 -23.06 -1.32
CA ARG A 179 1.43 -23.91 -0.72
C ARG A 179 0.35 -24.28 -1.74
N VAL A 180 -0.21 -23.30 -2.45
CA VAL A 180 -1.25 -23.55 -3.47
C VAL A 180 -0.69 -24.48 -4.54
N GLN A 181 0.47 -24.14 -5.12
CA GLN A 181 1.08 -24.95 -6.16
C GLN A 181 1.41 -26.37 -5.70
N GLY A 182 1.87 -26.54 -4.45
CA GLY A 182 2.20 -27.85 -3.87
C GLY A 182 1.01 -28.79 -3.69
N GLN A 183 -0.22 -28.25 -3.62
CA GLN A 183 -1.45 -29.06 -3.53
C GLN A 183 -1.98 -29.51 -4.91
N LEU A 184 -1.44 -28.95 -5.99
CA LEU A 184 -1.86 -29.24 -7.35
C LEU A 184 -1.06 -30.40 -7.96
N ASN A 185 -1.52 -30.87 -9.12
CA ASN A 185 -0.80 -31.87 -9.89
C ASN A 185 0.53 -31.30 -10.39
N GLN A 186 1.64 -31.73 -9.77
CA GLN A 186 2.98 -31.26 -10.10
C GLN A 186 3.40 -31.51 -11.56
N LYS A 187 2.75 -32.46 -12.26
CA LYS A 187 3.00 -32.70 -13.70
C LYS A 187 2.33 -31.66 -14.60
N ASN A 188 1.28 -30.99 -14.11
CA ASN A 188 0.59 -29.92 -14.83
C ASN A 188 -0.20 -29.03 -13.85
N ILE A 189 0.50 -28.06 -13.24
CA ILE A 189 -0.06 -27.14 -12.24
C ILE A 189 -1.09 -26.18 -12.88
N TYR A 190 -1.02 -25.96 -14.19
CA TYR A 190 -1.89 -25.03 -14.93
C TYR A 190 -3.05 -25.74 -15.65
N ALA A 191 -3.38 -26.98 -15.26
CA ALA A 191 -4.41 -27.76 -15.91
C ALA A 191 -5.82 -27.15 -15.76
N PHE A 192 -6.08 -26.49 -14.65
CA PHE A 192 -7.39 -25.94 -14.27
C PHE A 192 -7.23 -24.84 -13.19
N ASN A 193 -8.24 -24.01 -13.01
CA ASN A 193 -8.28 -23.05 -11.90
C ASN A 193 -8.80 -23.74 -10.64
N PRO A 194 -7.98 -23.96 -9.60
CA PRO A 194 -8.39 -24.75 -8.43
C PRO A 194 -9.43 -24.08 -7.52
N ASN A 195 -9.70 -22.79 -7.71
CA ASN A 195 -10.78 -22.07 -7.03
C ASN A 195 -12.09 -22.04 -7.84
N PHE A 196 -12.10 -22.57 -9.07
CA PHE A 196 -13.27 -22.57 -9.94
C PHE A 196 -13.65 -23.97 -10.42
N ASP A 197 -12.74 -24.63 -11.14
CA ASP A 197 -12.87 -25.98 -11.69
C ASP A 197 -12.74 -27.07 -10.61
#